data_AF-A0A1F8KVM7-F1
#
_entry.id   AF-A0A1F8KVM7-F1
#
_cell.length_a   1.000
_cell.length_b   1.000
_cell.length_c   1.000
_cell.angle_alpha   90.00
_cell.angle_beta   90.00
_cell.angle_gamma   90.00
#
_symmetry.space_group_name_H-M   'P 1'
#
loop_
_entity.id
_entity.type
_entity.pdbx_description
1 polymer ?
#
loop_
_entity_poly.entity_id
_entity_poly.type
_entity_poly.pdbx_seq_one_letter_code
_entity_poly.pdbx_strand_id
1 'polypeptide(L)'
;MRRLIVIFVLLTGLFITAPAQAQSAPVIETMEIGLWPEYDRTAVLVIYRITLSPEVNLPVQMSILIPRAVEAPYNLAMKEVDGLLYNLAYTSEVQGEWLKVTFTTPSAELQLEYYDPGLIKEATQRSFEYMWNGDFTINDLVVAIQQPVNATDMQILPDFGQSAQHEDGLTYFTKQVGSVPAGTPATVRFSYAKSDDSLSFGSQSVQPVQAASGDAAGRVNAGDFLPWVLGGVGLVLILGGVTWFMATRNRSVTSSQAKKRHRSASRQDEMVASQPDQIFCPKCGRRASTSDLFCRACGNRLRSE
;
A
#
# COMPACT_ATOMS: atom_id res chain seq x y z
N MET A 1 -61.20 33.93 43.88
CA MET A 1 -60.73 34.54 42.63
C MET A 1 -59.21 34.40 42.44
N ARG A 2 -58.34 35.05 43.23
CA ARG A 2 -56.87 35.06 43.03
C ARG A 2 -56.21 33.68 42.85
N ARG A 3 -56.66 32.63 43.57
CA ARG A 3 -56.15 31.24 43.43
C ARG A 3 -56.59 30.52 42.15
N LEU A 4 -57.75 30.86 41.58
CA LEU A 4 -58.23 30.27 40.31
C LEU A 4 -57.44 30.82 39.11
N ILE A 5 -57.03 32.08 39.17
CA ILE A 5 -56.19 32.71 38.13
C ILE A 5 -54.81 32.04 38.07
N VAL A 6 -54.21 31.70 39.22
CA VAL A 6 -52.91 30.98 39.27
C VAL A 6 -53.01 29.58 38.65
N ILE A 7 -54.10 28.85 38.90
CA ILE A 7 -54.33 27.53 38.28
C ILE A 7 -54.52 27.68 36.76
N PHE A 8 -55.26 28.69 36.31
CA PHE A 8 -55.48 28.94 34.87
C PHE A 8 -54.18 29.31 34.13
N VAL A 9 -53.29 30.09 34.76
CA VAL A 9 -51.97 30.44 34.21
C VAL A 9 -51.00 29.25 34.21
N LEU A 10 -51.08 28.33 35.18
CA LEU A 10 -50.29 27.10 35.15
C LEU A 10 -50.76 26.11 34.07
N LEU A 11 -52.07 26.05 33.80
CA LEU A 11 -52.62 25.14 32.78
C LEU A 11 -52.38 25.62 31.34
N THR A 12 -52.28 26.92 31.08
CA THR A 12 -51.93 27.44 29.73
C THR A 12 -50.46 27.31 29.39
N GLY A 13 -49.57 27.19 30.39
CA GLY A 13 -48.13 26.98 30.16
C GLY A 13 -47.76 25.58 29.65
N LEU A 14 -48.65 24.59 29.78
CA LEU A 14 -48.35 23.18 29.48
C LEU A 14 -48.60 22.77 28.01
N PHE A 15 -49.06 23.70 27.16
CA PHE A 15 -49.41 23.43 25.76
C PHE A 15 -48.48 24.08 24.72
N ILE A 16 -47.31 24.59 25.14
CA ILE A 16 -46.25 25.00 24.20
C ILE A 16 -45.42 23.77 23.80
N THR A 17 -46.08 22.75 23.25
CA THR A 17 -45.40 21.75 22.42
C THR A 17 -45.12 22.42 21.08
N ALA A 18 -43.95 23.06 20.97
CA ALA A 18 -43.47 23.49 19.66
C ALA A 18 -43.48 22.24 18.75
N PRO A 19 -44.11 22.29 17.56
CA PRO A 19 -44.02 21.17 16.64
C PRO A 19 -42.56 20.98 16.30
N ALA A 20 -41.99 19.82 16.63
CA ALA A 20 -40.70 19.43 16.12
C ALA A 20 -40.84 19.39 14.59
N GLN A 21 -40.37 20.45 13.93
CA GLN A 21 -40.20 20.47 12.48
C GLN A 21 -39.22 19.33 12.19
N ALA A 22 -39.74 18.21 11.69
CA ALA A 22 -38.92 17.16 11.11
C ALA A 22 -38.23 17.80 9.90
N GLN A 23 -37.00 18.28 10.12
CA GLN A 23 -36.20 18.88 9.07
C GLN A 23 -36.01 17.81 8.00
N SER A 24 -36.48 18.10 6.79
CA SER A 24 -36.35 17.18 5.65
C SER A 24 -34.88 16.80 5.49
N ALA A 25 -34.61 15.51 5.32
CA ALA A 25 -33.25 15.01 5.15
C ALA A 25 -32.54 15.80 4.02
N PRO A 26 -31.27 16.23 4.21
CA PRO A 26 -30.57 17.00 3.19
C PRO A 26 -30.42 16.19 1.90
N VAL A 27 -30.50 16.88 0.77
CA VAL A 27 -30.28 16.27 -0.54
C VAL A 27 -28.80 15.93 -0.70
N ILE A 28 -28.52 14.72 -1.15
CA ILE A 28 -27.20 14.25 -1.50
C ILE A 28 -26.99 14.49 -3.00
N GLU A 29 -25.91 15.17 -3.36
CA GLU A 29 -25.54 15.35 -4.77
C GLU A 29 -24.99 14.06 -5.35
N THR A 30 -23.95 13.51 -4.72
CA THR A 30 -23.37 12.23 -5.12
C THR A 30 -23.23 11.28 -3.95
N MET A 31 -23.51 10.00 -4.18
CA MET A 31 -23.22 8.93 -3.23
C MET A 31 -22.56 7.77 -3.95
N GLU A 32 -21.42 7.31 -3.45
CA GLU A 32 -20.84 6.01 -3.79
C GLU A 32 -21.08 5.05 -2.61
N ILE A 33 -21.65 3.88 -2.90
CA ILE A 33 -21.72 2.75 -1.99
C ILE A 33 -20.70 1.70 -2.45
N GLY A 34 -19.57 1.64 -1.76
CA GLY A 34 -18.56 0.59 -1.92
C GLY A 34 -18.89 -0.63 -1.07
N LEU A 35 -18.95 -1.82 -1.68
CA LEU A 35 -19.15 -3.11 -1.01
C LEU A 35 -17.91 -4.00 -1.24
N TRP A 36 -17.03 -4.08 -0.25
CA TRP A 36 -15.73 -4.75 -0.36
C TRP A 36 -15.68 -6.00 0.55
N PRO A 37 -16.18 -7.16 0.07
CA PRO A 37 -16.11 -8.42 0.82
C PRO A 37 -14.67 -8.92 0.99
N GLU A 38 -14.35 -9.44 2.17
CA GLU A 38 -13.02 -10.03 2.48
C GLU A 38 -11.85 -9.09 2.10
N TYR A 39 -12.01 -7.79 2.35
CA TYR A 39 -11.00 -6.77 2.05
C TYR A 39 -9.82 -6.82 3.01
N ASP A 40 -9.98 -6.38 4.26
CA ASP A 40 -8.99 -6.48 5.35
C ASP A 40 -9.50 -7.30 6.55
N ARG A 41 -10.74 -7.78 6.49
CA ARG A 41 -11.41 -8.61 7.51
C ARG A 41 -12.34 -9.62 6.87
N THR A 42 -12.65 -10.70 7.60
CA THR A 42 -13.63 -11.72 7.21
C THR A 42 -15.08 -11.23 7.38
N ALA A 43 -15.41 -10.13 6.70
CA ALA A 43 -16.68 -9.42 6.72
C ALA A 43 -16.85 -8.67 5.37
N VAL A 44 -17.93 -7.89 5.21
CA VAL A 44 -18.03 -6.92 4.10
C VAL A 44 -17.73 -5.53 4.63
N LEU A 45 -16.68 -4.89 4.12
CA LEU A 45 -16.45 -3.47 4.34
C LEU A 45 -17.43 -2.69 3.47
N VAL A 46 -18.34 -1.96 4.10
CA VAL A 46 -19.26 -1.03 3.43
C VAL A 46 -18.73 0.39 3.62
N ILE A 47 -18.60 1.12 2.50
CA ILE A 47 -18.12 2.50 2.48
C ILE A 47 -19.17 3.37 1.80
N TYR A 48 -19.66 4.39 2.50
CA TYR A 48 -20.43 5.47 1.91
C TYR A 48 -19.49 6.67 1.71
N ARG A 49 -19.30 7.10 0.46
CA ARG A 49 -18.71 8.40 0.14
C ARG A 49 -19.84 9.31 -0.32
N ILE A 50 -20.06 10.42 0.39
CA ILE A 50 -21.24 11.26 0.24
C ILE A 50 -20.78 12.69 -0.02
N THR A 51 -21.34 13.32 -1.06
CA THR A 51 -21.25 14.77 -1.30
C THR A 51 -22.64 15.36 -1.15
N LEU A 52 -22.84 16.26 -0.19
CA LEU A 52 -24.10 16.98 -0.01
C LEU A 52 -24.34 18.00 -1.14
N SER A 53 -25.60 18.25 -1.48
CA SER A 53 -25.97 19.27 -2.46
C SER A 53 -25.48 20.67 -2.01
N PRO A 54 -24.98 21.52 -2.93
CA PRO A 54 -24.55 22.88 -2.61
C PRO A 54 -25.68 23.79 -2.09
N GLU A 55 -26.94 23.36 -2.19
CA GLU A 55 -28.10 24.05 -1.60
C GLU A 55 -28.28 23.76 -0.09
N VAL A 56 -27.54 22.80 0.47
CA VAL A 56 -27.61 22.44 1.90
C VAL A 56 -26.87 23.47 2.74
N ASN A 57 -27.61 24.12 3.65
CA ASN A 57 -27.02 25.05 4.62
C ASN A 57 -26.23 24.28 5.68
N LEU A 58 -24.92 24.53 5.75
CA LEU A 58 -24.00 23.92 6.71
C LEU A 58 -23.79 24.85 7.94
N PRO A 59 -23.56 24.29 9.15
CA PRO A 59 -23.53 22.87 9.47
C PRO A 59 -24.94 22.24 9.49
N VAL A 60 -25.03 20.98 9.06
CA VAL A 60 -26.30 20.24 8.99
C VAL A 60 -26.24 18.99 9.88
N GLN A 61 -27.36 18.65 10.51
CA GLN A 61 -27.53 17.36 11.21
C GLN A 61 -28.06 16.31 10.24
N MET A 62 -27.50 15.10 10.31
CA MET A 62 -27.89 13.95 9.51
C MET A 62 -28.07 12.72 10.40
N SER A 63 -28.91 11.79 9.94
CA SER A 63 -29.03 10.46 10.51
C SER A 63 -28.91 9.42 9.40
N ILE A 64 -27.97 8.49 9.51
CA ILE A 64 -27.81 7.37 8.58
C ILE A 64 -28.20 6.08 9.31
N LEU A 65 -28.96 5.21 8.66
CA LEU A 65 -29.24 3.86 9.17
C LEU A 65 -28.15 2.89 8.66
N ILE A 66 -27.62 2.07 9.57
CA ILE A 66 -26.79 0.90 9.27
C ILE A 66 -27.40 -0.34 9.92
N PRO A 67 -27.16 -1.56 9.43
CA PRO A 67 -27.74 -2.77 10.01
C PRO A 67 -27.37 -2.91 11.49
N ARG A 68 -28.33 -3.28 12.35
CA ARG A 68 -28.11 -3.37 13.80
C ARG A 68 -26.96 -4.32 14.19
N ALA A 69 -26.73 -5.37 13.41
CA ALA A 69 -25.66 -6.35 13.62
C ALA A 69 -24.24 -5.76 13.52
N VAL A 70 -24.10 -4.54 12.99
CA VAL A 70 -22.84 -3.80 12.88
C VAL A 70 -22.39 -3.19 14.22
N GLU A 71 -23.34 -2.97 15.14
CA GLU A 71 -23.17 -2.35 16.48
C GLU A 71 -22.69 -0.88 16.50
N ALA A 72 -21.75 -0.48 15.65
CA ALA A 72 -21.26 0.90 15.49
C ALA A 72 -20.53 1.10 14.15
N PRO A 73 -20.51 2.33 13.57
CA PRO A 73 -19.57 2.68 12.50
C PRO A 73 -18.12 2.37 12.88
N TYR A 74 -17.35 1.85 11.92
CA TYR A 74 -15.90 1.72 12.08
C TYR A 74 -15.22 3.09 11.96
N ASN A 75 -15.66 3.89 10.99
CA ASN A 75 -15.22 5.26 10.82
C ASN A 75 -16.40 6.16 10.40
N LEU A 76 -16.37 7.40 10.83
CA LEU A 76 -17.24 8.46 10.35
C LEU A 76 -16.44 9.75 10.33
N ALA A 77 -16.20 10.28 9.14
CA ALA A 77 -15.37 11.44 8.93
C ALA A 77 -16.00 12.42 7.93
N MET A 78 -15.60 13.69 8.06
CA MET A 78 -15.75 14.70 7.02
C MET A 78 -14.43 14.90 6.29
N LYS A 79 -14.48 15.34 5.03
CA LYS A 79 -13.30 15.85 4.32
C LYS A 79 -13.30 17.38 4.37
N GLU A 80 -12.17 17.97 4.70
CA GLU A 80 -12.01 19.42 4.80
C GLU A 80 -11.22 19.99 3.61
N VAL A 81 -11.03 21.31 3.55
CA VAL A 81 -10.47 22.04 2.38
C VAL A 81 -9.03 21.65 2.05
N ASP A 82 -8.29 21.10 3.01
CA ASP A 82 -6.95 20.55 2.82
C ASP A 82 -6.94 19.14 2.19
N GLY A 83 -8.13 18.55 1.99
CA GLY A 83 -8.32 17.22 1.44
C GLY A 83 -8.18 16.08 2.44
N LEU A 84 -7.94 16.36 3.72
CA LEU A 84 -7.81 15.35 4.77
C LEU A 84 -9.16 14.96 5.39
N LEU A 85 -9.21 13.76 5.96
CA LEU A 85 -10.37 13.23 6.67
C LEU A 85 -10.27 13.50 8.18
N TYR A 86 -11.33 14.04 8.74
CA TYR A 86 -11.47 14.39 10.16
C TYR A 86 -12.69 13.69 10.78
N ASN A 87 -12.47 12.95 11.85
CA ASN A 87 -13.52 12.16 12.50
C ASN A 87 -14.61 13.07 13.09
N LEU A 88 -15.88 12.72 12.84
CA LEU A 88 -17.04 13.36 13.42
C LEU A 88 -17.52 12.62 14.67
N ALA A 89 -17.93 13.37 15.69
CA ALA A 89 -18.66 12.81 16.81
C ALA A 89 -20.10 12.45 16.38
N TYR A 90 -20.59 11.30 16.85
CA TYR A 90 -21.95 10.83 16.60
C TYR A 90 -22.61 10.30 17.87
N THR A 91 -23.93 10.19 17.82
CA THR A 91 -24.75 9.38 18.75
C THR A 91 -25.41 8.25 17.97
N SER A 92 -25.78 7.17 18.65
CA SER A 92 -26.48 6.05 18.02
C SER A 92 -27.71 5.62 18.83
N GLU A 93 -28.75 5.20 18.12
CA GLU A 93 -30.00 4.69 18.68
C GLU A 93 -30.43 3.43 17.92
N VAL A 94 -30.82 2.36 18.63
CA VAL A 94 -31.35 1.15 17.99
C VAL A 94 -32.82 1.37 17.62
N GLN A 95 -33.14 1.20 16.33
CA GLN A 95 -34.48 1.33 15.77
C GLN A 95 -34.86 0.04 15.01
N GLY A 96 -35.36 -0.96 15.75
CA GLY A 96 -35.71 -2.27 15.22
C GLY A 96 -34.49 -3.06 14.75
N GLU A 97 -34.42 -3.32 13.44
CA GLU A 97 -33.30 -3.99 12.77
C GLU A 97 -32.17 -3.03 12.34
N TRP A 98 -32.34 -1.73 12.58
CA TRP A 98 -31.38 -0.69 12.24
C TRP A 98 -30.71 -0.08 13.47
N LEU A 99 -29.49 0.41 13.29
CA LEU A 99 -28.83 1.37 14.16
C LEU A 99 -28.86 2.73 13.46
N LYS A 100 -29.52 3.72 14.06
CA LYS A 100 -29.57 5.10 13.58
C LYS A 100 -28.38 5.88 14.12
N VAL A 101 -27.45 6.21 13.25
CA VAL A 101 -26.22 6.98 13.54
C VAL A 101 -26.48 8.45 13.24
N THR A 102 -26.49 9.31 14.26
CA THR A 102 -26.82 10.74 14.13
C THR A 102 -25.62 11.62 14.44
N PHE A 103 -25.32 12.55 13.55
CA PHE A 103 -24.14 13.43 13.63
C PHE A 103 -24.43 14.80 13.01
N THR A 104 -23.58 15.78 13.29
CA THR A 104 -23.63 17.11 12.66
C THR A 104 -22.33 17.34 11.91
N THR A 105 -22.42 17.74 10.63
CA THR A 105 -21.26 18.05 9.78
C THR A 105 -21.20 19.53 9.41
N PRO A 106 -20.01 20.18 9.46
CA PRO A 106 -19.76 21.49 8.86
C PRO A 106 -19.30 21.41 7.40
N SER A 107 -19.02 20.22 6.85
CA SER A 107 -18.58 20.00 5.46
C SER A 107 -19.62 19.23 4.64
N ALA A 108 -19.59 19.43 3.32
CA ALA A 108 -20.41 18.72 2.35
C ALA A 108 -19.85 17.33 1.99
N GLU A 109 -18.54 17.10 2.10
CA GLU A 109 -17.91 15.82 1.80
C GLU A 109 -17.78 14.95 3.06
N LEU A 110 -18.32 13.73 3.00
CA LEU A 110 -18.42 12.79 4.11
C LEU A 110 -17.96 11.38 3.70
N GLN A 111 -17.38 10.66 4.66
CA GLN A 111 -17.10 9.23 4.54
C GLN A 111 -17.58 8.47 5.79
N LEU A 112 -18.42 7.45 5.59
CA LEU A 112 -18.87 6.54 6.65
C LEU A 112 -18.45 5.12 6.26
N GLU A 113 -17.75 4.43 7.16
CA GLU A 113 -17.31 3.04 6.96
C GLU A 113 -17.86 2.13 8.06
N TYR A 114 -18.23 0.92 7.70
CA TYR A 114 -18.53 -0.13 8.66
C TYR A 114 -18.26 -1.53 8.11
N TYR A 115 -18.13 -2.52 9.02
CA TYR A 115 -18.01 -3.93 8.65
C TYR A 115 -19.33 -4.62 8.92
N ASP A 116 -19.96 -5.13 7.87
CA ASP A 116 -21.15 -5.96 7.98
C ASP A 116 -20.73 -7.43 8.21
N PRO A 117 -21.11 -8.04 9.36
CA PRO A 117 -20.80 -9.44 9.65
C PRO A 117 -21.68 -10.45 8.89
N GLY A 118 -22.65 -10.00 8.09
CA GLY A 118 -23.61 -10.84 7.36
C GLY A 118 -23.03 -11.68 6.21
N LEU A 119 -21.72 -11.71 6.01
CA LEU A 119 -21.07 -12.55 4.99
C LEU A 119 -21.21 -14.04 5.36
N ILE A 120 -22.04 -14.77 4.62
CA ILE A 120 -22.26 -16.20 4.82
C ILE A 120 -21.11 -16.98 4.14
N LYS A 121 -20.47 -17.88 4.90
CA LYS A 121 -19.36 -18.73 4.42
C LYS A 121 -19.74 -20.22 4.53
N GLU A 122 -20.01 -20.85 3.40
CA GLU A 122 -20.36 -22.28 3.31
C GLU A 122 -19.30 -23.04 2.50
N ALA A 123 -18.41 -23.78 3.17
CA ALA A 123 -17.25 -24.44 2.56
C ALA A 123 -16.41 -23.46 1.70
N THR A 124 -16.51 -23.53 0.37
CA THR A 124 -15.87 -22.59 -0.57
C THR A 124 -16.81 -21.52 -1.13
N GLN A 125 -18.10 -21.57 -0.86
CA GLN A 125 -19.07 -20.59 -1.33
C GLN A 125 -19.20 -19.43 -0.34
N ARG A 126 -19.29 -18.21 -0.87
CA ARG A 126 -19.53 -16.98 -0.12
C ARG A 126 -20.80 -16.32 -0.67
N SER A 127 -21.61 -15.75 0.21
CA SER A 127 -22.79 -14.97 -0.20
C SER A 127 -23.11 -13.84 0.78
N PHE A 128 -23.69 -12.77 0.26
CA PHE A 128 -24.08 -11.59 1.01
C PHE A 128 -25.35 -10.96 0.42
N GLU A 129 -26.18 -10.38 1.27
CA GLU A 129 -27.33 -9.57 0.89
C GLU A 129 -27.22 -8.20 1.56
N TYR A 130 -26.86 -7.20 0.77
CA TYR A 130 -26.81 -5.80 1.17
C TYR A 130 -28.20 -5.18 1.02
N MET A 131 -28.70 -4.52 2.08
CA MET A 131 -29.93 -3.75 2.06
C MET A 131 -29.63 -2.28 2.36
N TRP A 132 -30.03 -1.40 1.45
CA TRP A 132 -30.03 0.05 1.63
C TRP A 132 -31.46 0.55 1.86
N ASN A 133 -31.63 1.36 2.89
CA ASN A 133 -32.90 1.90 3.37
C ASN A 133 -33.50 3.00 2.47
N GLY A 134 -32.66 3.78 1.79
CA GLY A 134 -33.13 4.81 0.84
C GLY A 134 -33.65 6.10 1.47
N ASP A 135 -33.29 6.45 2.71
CA ASP A 135 -33.85 7.61 3.44
C ASP A 135 -33.56 9.00 2.82
N PHE A 136 -32.66 9.08 1.84
CA PHE A 136 -32.20 10.34 1.23
C PHE A 136 -32.60 10.44 -0.23
N THR A 137 -32.91 11.65 -0.69
CA THR A 137 -32.91 11.95 -2.13
C THR A 137 -31.46 12.11 -2.58
N ILE A 138 -31.10 11.37 -3.63
CA ILE A 138 -29.76 11.38 -4.22
C ILE A 138 -29.87 11.79 -5.69
N ASN A 139 -29.05 12.74 -6.12
CA ASN A 139 -29.00 13.17 -7.52
C ASN A 139 -28.20 12.19 -8.39
N ASP A 140 -27.08 11.66 -7.89
CA ASP A 140 -26.31 10.60 -8.55
C ASP A 140 -25.81 9.52 -7.56
N LEU A 141 -26.40 8.32 -7.64
CA LEU A 141 -25.99 7.14 -6.88
C LEU A 141 -25.15 6.20 -7.74
N VAL A 142 -24.01 5.78 -7.21
CA VAL A 142 -23.14 4.73 -7.73
C VAL A 142 -23.01 3.62 -6.70
N VAL A 143 -23.04 2.36 -7.14
CA VAL A 143 -22.71 1.20 -6.30
C VAL A 143 -21.53 0.44 -6.94
N ALA A 144 -20.49 0.17 -6.16
CA ALA A 144 -19.30 -0.53 -6.61
C ALA A 144 -19.03 -1.76 -5.72
N ILE A 145 -18.89 -2.94 -6.31
CA ILE A 145 -18.62 -4.20 -5.59
C ILE A 145 -17.23 -4.69 -5.99
N GLN A 146 -16.37 -4.90 -5.01
CA GLN A 146 -15.05 -5.49 -5.24
C GLN A 146 -15.17 -7.02 -5.31
N GLN A 147 -14.58 -7.64 -6.34
CA GLN A 147 -14.39 -9.09 -6.37
C GLN A 147 -13.12 -9.42 -5.55
N PRO A 148 -13.21 -10.26 -4.50
CA PRO A 148 -12.06 -10.60 -3.68
C PRO A 148 -10.93 -11.25 -4.46
N VAL A 149 -9.69 -11.09 -3.99
CA VAL A 149 -8.57 -11.86 -4.55
C VAL A 149 -8.82 -13.36 -4.42
N ASN A 150 -8.38 -14.13 -5.40
CA ASN A 150 -8.63 -15.58 -5.54
C ASN A 150 -10.11 -15.99 -5.62
N ALA A 151 -11.08 -15.05 -5.64
CA ALA A 151 -12.48 -15.38 -5.87
C ALA A 151 -12.76 -15.63 -7.36
N THR A 152 -13.62 -16.60 -7.63
CA THR A 152 -14.13 -16.96 -8.96
C THR A 152 -15.66 -16.98 -8.95
N ASP A 153 -16.28 -17.10 -10.13
CA ASP A 153 -17.72 -17.23 -10.29
C ASP A 153 -18.56 -16.14 -9.57
N MET A 154 -18.07 -14.90 -9.62
CA MET A 154 -18.75 -13.74 -9.04
C MET A 154 -20.10 -13.52 -9.74
N GLN A 155 -21.18 -13.53 -8.96
CA GLN A 155 -22.55 -13.27 -9.41
C GLN A 155 -23.13 -12.13 -8.58
N ILE A 156 -23.80 -11.19 -9.25
CA ILE A 156 -24.40 -10.00 -8.63
C ILE A 156 -25.84 -9.85 -9.14
N LEU A 157 -26.78 -9.57 -8.24
CA LEU A 157 -28.19 -9.31 -8.52
C LEU A 157 -28.63 -8.02 -7.82
N PRO A 158 -29.21 -7.03 -8.53
CA PRO A 158 -29.40 -6.97 -9.98
C PRO A 158 -28.06 -6.97 -10.74
N ASP A 159 -28.07 -7.21 -12.05
CA ASP A 159 -26.83 -7.28 -12.84
C ASP A 159 -26.10 -5.93 -12.90
N PHE A 160 -24.80 -5.95 -12.60
CA PHE A 160 -23.89 -4.80 -12.65
C PHE A 160 -23.13 -4.70 -13.98
N GLY A 161 -23.23 -5.72 -14.85
CA GLY A 161 -22.60 -5.74 -16.16
C GLY A 161 -21.15 -6.23 -16.10
N GLN A 162 -20.29 -5.65 -16.92
CA GLN A 162 -18.88 -6.07 -17.03
C GLN A 162 -18.04 -5.46 -15.90
N SER A 163 -17.12 -6.27 -15.36
CA SER A 163 -16.11 -5.82 -14.41
C SER A 163 -14.97 -5.05 -15.07
N ALA A 164 -14.34 -4.14 -14.34
CA ALA A 164 -13.08 -3.48 -14.71
C ALA A 164 -12.02 -3.68 -13.61
N GLN A 165 -10.74 -3.72 -14.00
CA GLN A 165 -9.64 -3.64 -13.04
C GLN A 165 -9.31 -2.16 -12.77
N HIS A 166 -9.13 -1.80 -11.50
CA HIS A 166 -8.75 -0.44 -11.08
C HIS A 166 -7.23 -0.32 -10.84
N GLU A 167 -6.77 0.91 -10.55
CA GLU A 167 -5.33 1.24 -10.37
C GLU A 167 -4.65 0.45 -9.24
N ASP A 168 -5.41 -0.03 -8.27
CA ASP A 168 -4.94 -0.86 -7.16
C ASP A 168 -4.71 -2.34 -7.54
N GLY A 169 -5.10 -2.71 -8.76
CA GLY A 169 -5.01 -4.07 -9.29
C GLY A 169 -6.19 -4.98 -8.92
N LEU A 170 -7.20 -4.48 -8.19
CA LEU A 170 -8.41 -5.24 -7.85
C LEU A 170 -9.48 -5.08 -8.94
N THR A 171 -10.38 -6.06 -9.00
CA THR A 171 -11.49 -6.11 -9.96
C THR A 171 -12.77 -5.60 -9.31
N TYR A 172 -13.44 -4.66 -9.98
CA TYR A 172 -14.68 -4.03 -9.52
C TYR A 172 -15.81 -4.19 -10.53
N PHE A 173 -17.01 -4.38 -10.01
CA PHE A 173 -18.27 -4.28 -10.75
C PHE A 173 -18.99 -3.00 -10.30
N THR A 174 -19.30 -2.11 -11.23
CA THR A 174 -19.82 -0.77 -10.91
C THR A 174 -21.13 -0.51 -11.64
N LYS A 175 -22.15 -0.11 -10.88
CA LYS A 175 -23.47 0.28 -11.40
C LYS A 175 -23.70 1.77 -11.18
N GLN A 176 -23.83 2.51 -12.28
CA GLN A 176 -24.48 3.82 -12.24
C GLN A 176 -25.98 3.58 -12.02
N VAL A 177 -26.50 4.00 -10.86
CA VAL A 177 -27.94 3.97 -10.56
C VAL A 177 -28.57 5.30 -10.97
N GLY A 178 -27.85 6.41 -10.83
CA GLY A 178 -28.35 7.76 -11.12
C GLY A 178 -29.23 8.28 -9.98
N SER A 179 -30.20 9.13 -10.30
CA SER A 179 -31.02 9.77 -9.27
C SER A 179 -32.00 8.80 -8.60
N VAL A 180 -32.09 8.87 -7.27
CA VAL A 180 -32.99 8.07 -6.44
C VAL A 180 -33.77 8.97 -5.48
N PRO A 181 -35.12 8.93 -5.48
CA PRO A 181 -35.94 9.65 -4.50
C PRO A 181 -35.83 9.05 -3.08
N ALA A 182 -35.92 9.90 -2.06
CA ALA A 182 -36.06 9.44 -0.67
C ALA A 182 -37.25 8.48 -0.49
N GLY A 183 -37.08 7.46 0.35
CA GLY A 183 -38.04 6.39 0.58
C GLY A 183 -37.98 5.25 -0.45
N THR A 184 -36.91 5.16 -1.26
CA THR A 184 -36.72 4.10 -2.26
C THR A 184 -35.65 3.09 -1.79
N PRO A 185 -36.00 2.06 -0.99
CA PRO A 185 -35.05 1.06 -0.55
C PRO A 185 -34.54 0.21 -1.73
N ALA A 186 -33.33 -0.30 -1.61
CA ALA A 186 -32.71 -1.17 -2.61
C ALA A 186 -31.98 -2.34 -1.96
N THR A 187 -31.93 -3.47 -2.67
CA THR A 187 -31.22 -4.68 -2.24
C THR A 187 -30.23 -5.08 -3.32
N VAL A 188 -29.00 -5.41 -2.92
CA VAL A 188 -27.94 -5.95 -3.79
C VAL A 188 -27.46 -7.25 -3.18
N ARG A 189 -27.50 -8.33 -3.96
CA ARG A 189 -27.05 -9.66 -3.54
C ARG A 189 -25.84 -10.04 -4.36
N PHE A 190 -24.84 -10.62 -3.73
CA PHE A 190 -23.72 -11.21 -4.46
C PHE A 190 -23.25 -12.52 -3.85
N SER A 191 -22.63 -13.34 -4.68
CA SER A 191 -22.00 -14.59 -4.29
C SER A 191 -20.78 -14.89 -5.16
N TYR A 192 -19.83 -15.65 -4.61
CA TYR A 192 -18.60 -16.06 -5.29
C TYR A 192 -18.03 -17.33 -4.66
N ALA A 193 -17.23 -18.04 -5.43
CA ALA A 193 -16.46 -19.19 -4.96
C ALA A 193 -15.03 -18.75 -4.57
N LYS A 194 -14.58 -19.14 -3.38
CA LYS A 194 -13.23 -18.85 -2.86
C LYS A 194 -12.79 -19.97 -1.92
N SER A 195 -11.66 -20.60 -2.24
CA SER A 195 -11.16 -21.80 -1.55
C SER A 195 -10.21 -21.54 -0.38
N ASP A 196 -9.85 -20.27 -0.14
CA ASP A 196 -8.96 -19.84 0.93
C ASP A 196 -9.54 -18.64 1.71
N ASP A 197 -8.86 -18.25 2.80
CA ASP A 197 -9.20 -17.10 3.65
C ASP A 197 -8.23 -15.92 3.46
N SER A 198 -7.55 -15.81 2.32
CA SER A 198 -6.74 -14.62 1.97
C SER A 198 -7.62 -13.38 1.84
N LEU A 199 -7.05 -12.23 2.17
CA LEU A 199 -7.73 -10.92 2.19
C LEU A 199 -7.21 -10.07 1.02
N SER A 200 -8.06 -9.22 0.45
CA SER A 200 -7.70 -8.41 -0.73
C SER A 200 -6.72 -7.26 -0.41
N PHE A 201 -6.72 -6.80 0.83
CA PHE A 201 -5.78 -5.84 1.37
C PHE A 201 -4.38 -6.44 1.50
N GLY A 202 -3.37 -5.75 1.00
CA GLY A 202 -1.98 -6.22 0.98
C GLY A 202 -1.59 -7.05 -0.25
N SER A 203 -2.54 -7.48 -1.07
CA SER A 203 -2.28 -8.06 -2.41
C SER A 203 -2.27 -7.04 -3.55
N GLN A 204 -2.59 -5.77 -3.28
CA GLN A 204 -2.56 -4.68 -4.25
C GLN A 204 -1.12 -4.44 -4.78
N SER A 205 -0.99 -4.20 -6.07
CA SER A 205 0.32 -3.96 -6.69
C SER A 205 0.81 -2.54 -6.43
N VAL A 206 1.94 -2.39 -5.73
CA VAL A 206 2.60 -1.08 -5.60
C VAL A 206 3.23 -0.67 -6.92
N GLN A 207 2.62 0.28 -7.63
CA GLN A 207 3.29 0.96 -8.74
C GLN A 207 4.31 1.97 -8.17
N PRO A 208 5.57 1.96 -8.65
CA PRO A 208 6.51 3.03 -8.33
C PRO A 208 5.99 4.36 -8.86
N VAL A 209 5.74 5.33 -7.96
CA VAL A 209 5.30 6.71 -8.30
C VAL A 209 6.23 7.38 -9.33
N GLN A 210 7.48 6.92 -9.39
CA GLN A 210 8.41 7.19 -10.48
C GLN A 210 9.00 5.86 -10.93
N ALA A 211 8.90 5.55 -12.23
CA ALA A 211 9.82 4.61 -12.84
C ALA A 211 11.24 5.12 -12.58
N ALA A 212 12.12 4.29 -12.02
CA ALA A 212 13.48 4.69 -11.71
C ALA A 212 14.19 5.07 -13.01
N SER A 213 14.31 6.38 -13.27
CA SER A 213 15.10 6.89 -14.40
C SER A 213 16.53 6.37 -14.25
N GLY A 214 17.16 6.04 -15.39
CA GLY A 214 18.51 5.48 -15.40
C GLY A 214 19.53 6.37 -14.67
N ASP A 215 19.25 7.67 -14.65
CA ASP A 215 20.02 8.78 -14.10
C ASP A 215 19.92 8.91 -12.57
N ALA A 216 20.12 7.81 -11.86
CA ALA A 216 20.48 7.86 -10.45
C ALA A 216 21.87 8.51 -10.31
N ALA A 217 21.89 9.79 -9.88
CA ALA A 217 23.12 10.54 -9.66
C ALA A 217 24.08 9.77 -8.73
N GLY A 218 25.19 9.27 -9.28
CA GLY A 218 26.12 8.38 -8.59
C GLY A 218 26.43 7.07 -9.33
N ARG A 219 25.67 6.71 -10.37
CA ARG A 219 26.04 5.61 -11.29
C ARG A 219 27.15 6.04 -12.24
N VAL A 220 28.39 5.66 -11.94
CA VAL A 220 29.50 5.76 -12.90
C VAL A 220 29.30 4.74 -14.02
N ASN A 221 29.09 5.22 -15.25
CA ASN A 221 28.98 4.34 -16.40
C ASN A 221 30.37 3.81 -16.78
N ALA A 222 30.55 2.49 -16.81
CA ALA A 222 31.83 1.87 -17.14
C ALA A 222 32.30 2.24 -18.57
N GLY A 223 31.37 2.60 -19.47
CA GLY A 223 31.68 3.09 -20.81
C GLY A 223 32.47 4.40 -20.83
N ASP A 224 32.26 5.30 -19.86
CA ASP A 224 32.88 6.64 -19.86
C ASP A 224 34.36 6.59 -19.47
N PHE A 225 34.74 5.62 -18.63
CA PHE A 225 36.11 5.43 -18.16
C PHE A 225 36.93 4.50 -19.06
N LEU A 226 36.28 3.66 -19.87
CA LEU A 226 36.95 2.67 -20.70
C LEU A 226 37.96 3.28 -21.72
N PRO A 227 37.68 4.40 -22.41
CA PRO A 227 38.66 5.05 -23.29
C PRO A 227 39.92 5.52 -22.55
N TRP A 228 39.76 6.02 -21.33
CA TRP A 228 40.88 6.49 -20.50
C TRP A 228 41.72 5.34 -19.96
N VAL A 229 41.09 4.23 -19.56
CA VAL A 229 41.79 3.01 -19.15
C VAL A 229 42.56 2.41 -20.33
N LEU A 230 41.92 2.27 -21.50
CA LEU A 230 42.57 1.74 -22.70
C LEU A 230 43.69 2.65 -23.20
N GLY A 231 43.49 3.98 -23.19
CA GLY A 231 44.52 4.96 -23.54
C GLY A 231 45.71 4.93 -22.58
N GLY A 232 45.46 4.85 -21.27
CA GLY A 232 46.49 4.74 -20.24
C GLY A 232 47.30 3.45 -20.36
N VAL A 233 46.63 2.30 -20.51
CA VAL A 233 47.29 1.00 -20.75
C VAL A 233 48.09 1.02 -22.05
N GLY A 234 47.53 1.57 -23.14
CA GLY A 234 48.23 1.73 -24.42
C GLY A 234 49.49 2.59 -24.28
N LEU A 235 49.42 3.71 -23.58
CA LEU A 235 50.57 4.59 -23.34
C LEU A 235 51.66 3.92 -22.48
N VAL A 236 51.27 3.18 -21.45
CA VAL A 236 52.20 2.37 -20.63
C VAL A 236 52.87 1.29 -21.48
N LEU A 237 52.13 0.60 -22.35
CA LEU A 237 52.68 -0.42 -23.26
C LEU A 237 53.63 0.18 -24.30
N ILE A 238 53.33 1.37 -24.84
CA ILE A 238 54.22 2.09 -25.77
C ILE A 238 55.51 2.51 -25.07
N LEU A 239 55.43 3.13 -23.89
CA LEU A 239 56.61 3.53 -23.13
C LEU A 239 57.45 2.33 -22.66
N GLY A 240 56.81 1.24 -22.24
CA GLY A 240 57.46 -0.03 -21.92
C GLY A 240 58.14 -0.65 -23.15
N GLY A 241 57.48 -0.64 -24.31
CA GLY A 241 58.03 -1.11 -25.58
C GLY A 241 59.23 -0.29 -26.04
N VAL A 242 59.16 1.05 -25.96
CA VAL A 242 60.27 1.95 -26.33
C VAL A 242 61.46 1.78 -25.39
N THR A 243 61.24 1.73 -24.07
CA THR A 243 62.33 1.53 -23.11
C THR A 243 62.99 0.15 -23.25
N TRP A 244 62.21 -0.91 -23.46
CA TRP A 244 62.73 -2.25 -23.76
C TRP A 244 63.49 -2.29 -25.11
N PHE A 245 62.97 -1.65 -26.15
CA PHE A 245 63.63 -1.56 -27.45
C PHE A 245 64.97 -0.81 -27.37
N MET A 246 65.04 0.31 -26.64
CA MET A 246 66.31 1.02 -26.40
C MET A 246 67.28 0.19 -25.57
N ALA A 247 66.81 -0.51 -24.53
CA ALA A 247 67.63 -1.40 -23.69
C ALA A 247 68.18 -2.62 -24.45
N THR A 248 67.43 -3.13 -25.44
CA THR A 248 67.90 -4.22 -26.33
C THR A 248 68.80 -3.71 -27.44
N ARG A 249 68.60 -2.50 -27.96
CA ARG A 249 69.46 -1.88 -28.98
C ARG A 249 70.85 -1.50 -28.45
N ASN A 250 70.96 -1.17 -27.16
CA ASN A 250 72.25 -0.99 -26.46
C ASN A 250 72.91 -2.32 -26.00
N ARG A 251 72.41 -3.49 -26.42
CA ARG A 251 73.03 -4.80 -26.17
C ARG A 251 73.71 -5.42 -27.39
N SER A 252 74.22 -4.59 -28.31
CA SER A 252 75.25 -5.01 -29.26
C SER A 252 76.65 -4.64 -28.73
N VAL A 253 77.53 -5.65 -28.69
CA VAL A 253 78.93 -5.67 -28.19
C VAL A 253 79.09 -6.23 -26.76
N THR A 254 79.14 -7.57 -26.65
CA THR A 254 80.36 -8.30 -26.25
C THR A 254 80.19 -9.81 -26.55
N SER A 255 81.30 -10.46 -26.85
CA SER A 255 81.49 -11.78 -27.45
C SER A 255 80.64 -12.96 -26.97
N SER A 256 80.23 -13.74 -27.97
CA SER A 256 80.02 -15.19 -27.94
C SER A 256 81.04 -16.03 -27.16
N GLN A 257 80.55 -17.00 -26.37
CA GLN A 257 81.05 -18.39 -26.24
C GLN A 257 79.96 -19.19 -25.49
N ALA A 258 79.25 -20.17 -26.08
CA ALA A 258 79.65 -21.46 -26.63
C ALA A 258 79.88 -22.59 -25.58
N LYS A 259 79.11 -23.67 -25.74
CA LYS A 259 79.23 -25.03 -25.14
C LYS A 259 78.91 -25.26 -23.65
N LYS A 260 77.77 -25.94 -23.45
CA LYS A 260 77.63 -27.26 -22.78
C LYS A 260 78.76 -27.71 -21.82
N ARG A 261 78.44 -27.96 -20.54
CA ARG A 261 78.30 -29.35 -20.02
C ARG A 261 77.64 -29.42 -18.62
N HIS A 262 77.29 -30.63 -18.21
CA HIS A 262 76.58 -30.97 -16.98
C HIS A 262 77.43 -30.91 -15.69
N ARG A 263 76.71 -30.77 -14.57
CA ARG A 263 76.70 -31.62 -13.35
C ARG A 263 77.23 -31.02 -12.03
N SER A 264 76.42 -31.33 -10.98
CA SER A 264 76.73 -31.55 -9.56
C SER A 264 77.20 -30.41 -8.63
N ALA A 265 76.24 -29.97 -7.78
CA ALA A 265 76.22 -30.14 -6.31
C ALA A 265 77.13 -29.30 -5.38
N SER A 266 76.66 -29.20 -4.11
CA SER A 266 77.18 -28.41 -2.96
C SER A 266 76.78 -26.91 -3.02
N ARG A 267 76.03 -26.32 -2.06
CA ARG A 267 76.34 -26.05 -0.63
C ARG A 267 77.69 -25.30 -0.51
N GLN A 268 77.83 -24.08 0.03
CA GLN A 268 77.01 -23.23 0.93
C GLN A 268 77.52 -21.75 0.79
N ASP A 269 76.92 -20.66 1.30
CA ASP A 269 75.74 -20.47 2.18
C ASP A 269 75.07 -19.07 2.06
N GLU A 270 74.03 -18.84 2.89
CA GLU A 270 73.48 -17.57 3.46
C GLU A 270 73.57 -16.20 2.73
N MET A 271 72.40 -15.67 2.37
CA MET A 271 71.92 -14.40 2.96
C MET A 271 70.39 -14.30 2.87
N VAL A 272 69.69 -14.47 3.99
CA VAL A 272 68.21 -14.50 4.06
C VAL A 272 67.65 -13.09 4.18
N ALA A 273 66.88 -12.66 3.18
CA ALA A 273 65.95 -11.53 3.29
C ALA A 273 64.52 -12.09 3.19
N SER A 274 63.90 -12.36 4.34
CA SER A 274 62.57 -12.94 4.43
C SER A 274 61.50 -11.96 3.94
N GLN A 275 60.81 -12.33 2.86
CA GLN A 275 59.48 -11.77 2.60
C GLN A 275 58.45 -12.52 3.44
N PRO A 276 57.47 -11.84 4.06
CA PRO A 276 56.49 -12.50 4.92
C PRO A 276 55.53 -13.35 4.09
N ASP A 277 55.40 -14.63 4.45
CA ASP A 277 54.44 -15.55 3.85
C ASP A 277 53.01 -15.01 3.98
N GLN A 278 52.32 -14.89 2.84
CA GLN A 278 50.95 -14.41 2.81
C GLN A 278 49.99 -15.58 3.04
N ILE A 279 49.45 -15.68 4.26
CA ILE A 279 48.45 -16.70 4.61
C ILE A 279 47.07 -16.28 4.07
N PHE A 280 46.32 -17.26 3.57
CA PHE A 280 44.95 -17.08 3.08
C PHE A 280 43.96 -17.94 3.88
N CYS A 281 42.75 -17.44 4.12
CA CYS A 281 41.73 -18.19 4.83
C CYS A 281 41.18 -19.33 3.97
N PRO A 282 41.22 -20.61 4.42
CA PRO A 282 40.75 -21.75 3.64
C PRO A 282 39.22 -21.76 3.40
N LYS A 283 38.45 -20.96 4.16
CA LYS A 283 36.98 -20.91 4.04
C LYS A 283 36.46 -19.80 3.12
N CYS A 284 37.18 -18.68 2.97
CA CYS A 284 36.70 -17.52 2.20
C CYS A 284 37.74 -16.93 1.23
N GLY A 285 38.94 -17.51 1.13
CA GLY A 285 39.98 -17.10 0.17
C GLY A 285 40.60 -15.71 0.41
N ARG A 286 40.18 -14.96 1.44
CA ARG A 286 40.77 -13.65 1.76
C ARG A 286 42.10 -13.80 2.51
N ARG A 287 43.03 -12.86 2.23
CA ARG A 287 44.31 -12.74 2.93
C ARG A 287 44.10 -12.51 4.42
N ALA A 288 45.00 -13.06 5.23
CA ALA A 288 45.09 -12.86 6.66
C ALA A 288 46.54 -12.51 7.04
N SER A 289 46.73 -11.86 8.19
CA SER A 289 48.07 -11.67 8.75
C SER A 289 48.58 -12.98 9.36
N THR A 290 49.90 -13.20 9.37
CA THR A 290 50.52 -14.33 10.08
C THR A 290 50.28 -14.31 11.59
N SER A 291 49.89 -13.15 12.15
CA SER A 291 49.50 -12.97 13.55
C SER A 291 48.00 -13.12 13.83
N ASP A 292 47.15 -13.36 12.83
CA ASP A 292 45.71 -13.51 13.01
C ASP A 292 45.34 -14.96 13.41
N LEU A 293 44.83 -15.16 14.62
CA LEU A 293 44.26 -16.46 15.04
C LEU A 293 42.93 -16.80 14.34
N PHE A 294 42.20 -15.78 13.86
CA PHE A 294 40.90 -15.91 13.20
C PHE A 294 40.82 -14.96 12.00
N CYS A 295 40.18 -15.40 10.92
CA CYS A 295 39.98 -14.56 9.74
C CYS A 295 39.03 -13.40 10.04
N ARG A 296 39.55 -12.18 9.98
CA ARG A 296 38.80 -10.92 10.23
C ARG A 296 37.56 -10.73 9.35
N ALA A 297 37.47 -11.43 8.22
CA ALA A 297 36.36 -11.29 7.27
C ALA A 297 35.23 -12.32 7.43
N CYS A 298 35.45 -13.44 8.14
CA CYS A 298 34.45 -14.52 8.26
C CYS A 298 34.46 -15.27 9.59
N GLY A 299 35.31 -14.87 10.55
CA GLY A 299 35.41 -15.47 11.89
C GLY A 299 36.04 -16.87 11.95
N ASN A 300 36.42 -17.47 10.81
CA ASN A 300 36.98 -18.82 10.81
C ASN A 300 38.38 -18.85 11.42
N ARG A 301 38.63 -19.78 12.36
CA ARG A 301 39.96 -19.98 12.95
C ARG A 301 40.98 -20.33 11.86
N LEU A 302 42.14 -19.70 11.92
CA LEU A 302 43.26 -19.99 11.02
C LEU A 302 44.16 -21.04 11.69
N ARG A 303 44.70 -21.96 10.89
CA ARG A 303 45.73 -22.90 11.35
C ARG A 303 47.09 -22.23 11.14
N SER A 304 47.60 -21.60 12.18
CA SER A 304 49.02 -21.30 12.31
C SER A 304 49.74 -22.59 12.73
N GLU A 305 50.68 -23.05 11.92
CA GLU A 305 51.77 -23.93 12.36
C GLU A 305 52.94 -23.06 12.86
#